data_AF-A0A1W9IZU2-F1
#
_entry.id   AF-A0A1W9IZU2-F1
#
_cell.length_a   1.000
_cell.length_b   1.000
_cell.length_c   1.000
_cell.angle_alpha   90.00
_cell.angle_beta   90.00
_cell.angle_gamma   90.00
#
_symmetry.space_group_name_H-M   'P 1'
#
loop_
_entity.id
_entity.type
_entity.pdbx_description
1 polymer ?
#
loop_
_entity_poly.entity_id
_entity_poly.type
_entity_poly.pdbx_seq_one_letter_code
_entity_poly.pdbx_strand_id
1 'polypeptide(L)'
;MVVAHVSIEALNAWALFSRSFYLSCTLGALTERKQYVTTAPTADPLGAAITCINRRVQPNTRGVWHRRDEPAWHDPNVLMRVCGNVGCSIQVQIGQAFSLSQNVFKDLPVFRNFFAHRNGDTSLAARNIAPRYALPSQLTPTELLLSVSPGATEAVLLDWLTEMLITAEFLCKA
;
A
#
# COMPACT_ATOMS: atom_id res chain seq x y z
N MET A 1 7.90 -5.83 21.16
CA MET A 1 7.76 -6.88 20.12
C MET A 1 6.44 -6.79 19.36
N VAL A 2 5.32 -6.51 20.03
CA VAL A 2 3.99 -6.43 19.38
C VAL A 2 3.93 -5.33 18.32
N VAL A 3 4.36 -4.09 18.62
CA VAL A 3 4.33 -2.97 17.64
C VAL A 3 5.06 -3.31 16.35
N ALA A 4 6.27 -3.88 16.46
CA ALA A 4 7.04 -4.30 15.30
C ALA A 4 6.30 -5.33 14.44
N HIS A 5 5.69 -6.33 15.07
CA HIS A 5 4.90 -7.35 14.37
C HIS A 5 3.70 -6.72 13.66
N VAL A 6 2.92 -5.89 14.36
CA VAL A 6 1.75 -5.22 13.77
C VAL A 6 2.14 -4.33 12.59
N SER A 7 3.20 -3.52 12.70
CA SER A 7 3.64 -2.67 11.58
C SER A 7 4.11 -3.47 10.36
N ILE A 8 4.83 -4.58 10.59
CA ILE A 8 5.29 -5.45 9.49
C ILE A 8 4.10 -6.13 8.82
N GLU A 9 3.21 -6.74 9.60
CA GLU A 9 2.07 -7.48 9.06
C GLU A 9 1.03 -6.56 8.42
N ALA A 10 0.81 -5.35 8.94
CA ALA A 10 -0.07 -4.36 8.32
C ALA A 10 0.40 -4.03 6.89
N LEU A 11 1.69 -3.74 6.72
CA LEU A 11 2.24 -3.42 5.40
C LEU A 11 2.17 -4.62 4.45
N ASN A 12 2.48 -5.83 4.94
CA ASN A 12 2.40 -7.05 4.15
C ASN A 12 0.97 -7.34 3.70
N ALA A 13 0.00 -7.22 4.61
CA ALA A 13 -1.41 -7.42 4.35
C ALA A 13 -1.92 -6.43 3.29
N TRP A 14 -1.53 -5.16 3.40
CA TRP A 14 -1.87 -4.14 2.40
C TRP A 14 -1.26 -4.41 1.03
N ALA A 15 0.02 -4.73 0.97
CA ALA A 15 0.68 -5.06 -0.29
C ALA A 15 0.01 -6.28 -0.96
N LEU A 16 -0.37 -7.30 -0.18
CA LEU A 16 -1.08 -8.47 -0.67
C LEU A 16 -2.50 -8.12 -1.14
N PHE A 17 -3.22 -7.27 -0.38
CA PHE A 17 -4.53 -6.77 -0.75
C PHE A 17 -4.48 -6.02 -2.08
N SER A 18 -3.63 -4.99 -2.21
CA SER A 18 -3.51 -4.18 -3.43
C SER A 18 -3.16 -5.02 -4.66
N ARG A 19 -2.22 -5.97 -4.50
CA ARG A 19 -1.88 -6.93 -5.56
C ARG A 19 -3.08 -7.78 -5.97
N SER A 20 -3.79 -8.34 -5.00
CA SER A 20 -4.93 -9.23 -5.24
C SER A 20 -6.12 -8.48 -5.81
N PHE A 21 -6.34 -7.23 -5.37
CA PHE A 21 -7.35 -6.32 -5.86
C PHE A 21 -7.13 -6.02 -7.35
N TYR A 22 -5.91 -5.63 -7.74
CA TYR A 22 -5.55 -5.42 -9.14
C TYR A 22 -5.83 -6.66 -10.00
N LEU A 23 -5.35 -7.84 -9.57
CA LEU A 23 -5.55 -9.08 -10.32
C LEU A 23 -7.04 -9.42 -10.44
N SER A 24 -7.81 -9.24 -9.36
CA SER A 24 -9.26 -9.47 -9.38
C SER A 24 -9.97 -8.54 -10.36
N CYS A 25 -9.59 -7.26 -10.43
CA CYS A 25 -10.10 -6.33 -11.43
C CYS A 25 -9.86 -6.83 -12.86
N THR A 26 -8.65 -7.32 -13.15
CA THR A 26 -8.31 -7.85 -14.49
C THR A 26 -9.02 -9.15 -14.86
N LEU A 27 -9.57 -9.86 -13.86
CA LEU A 27 -10.36 -11.08 -14.04
C LEU A 27 -11.87 -10.82 -14.10
N GLY A 28 -12.30 -9.55 -14.11
CA GLY A 28 -13.72 -9.20 -14.16
C GLY A 28 -14.42 -9.33 -12.82
N ALA A 29 -13.79 -8.90 -11.72
CA ALA A 29 -14.40 -8.91 -10.40
C ALA A 29 -15.78 -8.22 -10.37
N LEU A 30 -16.69 -8.77 -9.57
CA LEU A 30 -17.99 -8.18 -9.28
C LEU A 30 -17.86 -7.34 -8.00
N THR A 31 -18.22 -6.07 -8.06
CA THR A 31 -18.20 -5.17 -6.90
C THR A 31 -19.41 -5.40 -6.00
N GLU A 32 -19.41 -4.87 -4.78
CA GLU A 32 -20.56 -4.98 -3.86
C GLU A 32 -21.86 -4.43 -4.47
N ARG A 33 -21.75 -3.48 -5.40
CA ARG A 33 -22.87 -2.90 -6.15
C ARG A 33 -23.36 -3.76 -7.31
N LYS A 34 -22.84 -4.99 -7.43
CA LYS A 34 -23.12 -5.94 -8.53
C LYS A 34 -22.74 -5.39 -9.91
N GLN A 35 -21.69 -4.56 -9.97
CA GLN A 35 -21.14 -4.08 -11.22
C GLN A 35 -19.87 -4.87 -11.56
N TYR A 36 -19.72 -5.27 -12.81
CA TYR A 36 -18.48 -5.92 -13.27
C TYR A 36 -17.41 -4.87 -13.53
N VAL A 37 -16.23 -5.07 -12.96
CA VAL A 37 -15.04 -4.31 -13.33
C VAL A 37 -14.58 -4.79 -14.70
N THR A 38 -14.34 -3.86 -15.62
CA THR A 38 -13.83 -4.16 -16.95
C THR A 38 -12.44 -3.60 -17.13
N THR A 39 -11.56 -4.37 -17.77
CA THR A 39 -10.20 -3.95 -18.14
C THR A 39 -9.95 -4.30 -19.61
N ALA A 40 -8.93 -3.70 -20.21
CA ALA A 40 -8.38 -4.18 -21.48
C ALA A 40 -7.97 -5.65 -21.34
N PRO A 41 -8.30 -6.52 -22.32
CA PRO A 41 -7.90 -7.92 -22.30
C PRO A 41 -6.38 -8.06 -22.20
N THR A 42 -5.91 -8.88 -21.27
CA THR A 42 -4.50 -9.24 -21.14
C THR A 42 -4.37 -10.70 -20.77
N ALA A 43 -3.50 -11.42 -21.48
CA ALA A 43 -3.18 -12.81 -21.17
C ALA A 43 -2.29 -12.93 -19.92
N ASP A 44 -1.59 -11.86 -19.56
CA ASP A 44 -0.69 -11.81 -18.41
C ASP A 44 -0.87 -10.49 -17.66
N PRO A 45 -1.87 -10.41 -16.76
CA PRO A 45 -2.10 -9.21 -15.94
C PRO A 45 -0.89 -8.82 -15.11
N LEU A 46 -0.17 -9.80 -14.53
CA LEU A 46 0.98 -9.53 -13.69
C LEU A 46 2.14 -8.95 -14.51
N GLY A 47 2.42 -9.51 -15.68
CA GLY A 47 3.40 -8.97 -16.61
C GLY A 47 3.05 -7.57 -17.10
N ALA A 48 1.76 -7.29 -17.34
CA ALA A 48 1.30 -5.94 -17.67
C ALA A 48 1.59 -4.93 -16.55
N ALA A 49 1.36 -5.32 -15.28
CA ALA A 49 1.70 -4.47 -14.14
C ALA A 49 3.23 -4.26 -13.99
N ILE A 50 4.02 -5.32 -14.11
CA ILE A 50 5.48 -5.27 -14.01
C ILE A 50 6.07 -4.36 -15.08
N THR A 51 5.70 -4.59 -16.35
CA THR A 51 6.23 -3.82 -17.49
C THR A 51 5.73 -2.38 -17.50
N CYS A 52 4.57 -2.10 -16.89
CA CYS A 52 4.10 -0.73 -16.65
C CYS A 52 5.07 0.06 -15.76
N ILE A 53 5.64 -0.58 -14.73
CA ILE A 53 6.56 0.04 -13.78
C ILE A 53 8.00 0.01 -14.30
N ASN A 54 8.44 -1.14 -14.83
CA ASN A 54 9.79 -1.32 -15.35
C ASN A 54 9.76 -2.12 -16.67
N ARG A 55 9.83 -1.38 -17.79
CA ARG A 55 9.80 -1.94 -19.15
C ARG A 55 11.00 -2.82 -19.51
N ARG A 56 12.07 -2.82 -18.71
CA ARG A 56 13.30 -3.58 -19.00
C ARG A 56 13.28 -4.99 -18.40
N VAL A 57 12.35 -5.29 -17.51
CA VAL A 57 12.22 -6.63 -16.92
C VAL A 57 11.59 -7.56 -17.95
N GLN A 58 12.09 -8.80 -17.99
CA GLN A 58 11.54 -9.88 -18.79
C GLN A 58 11.25 -11.08 -17.87
N PRO A 59 10.24 -11.91 -18.19
CA PRO A 59 10.04 -13.15 -17.49
C PRO A 59 11.22 -14.09 -17.75
N ASN A 60 11.41 -15.08 -16.88
CA ASN A 60 12.42 -16.11 -17.10
C ASN A 60 12.07 -17.00 -18.30
N THR A 61 12.94 -17.96 -18.63
CA THR A 61 12.76 -18.89 -19.76
C THR A 61 11.48 -19.75 -19.71
N ARG A 62 10.81 -19.80 -18.55
CA ARG A 62 9.52 -20.50 -18.35
C ARG A 62 8.31 -19.56 -18.40
N GLY A 63 8.51 -18.27 -18.73
CA GLY A 63 7.44 -17.27 -18.73
C GLY A 63 7.04 -16.81 -17.32
N VAL A 64 7.84 -17.10 -16.29
CA VAL A 64 7.53 -16.74 -14.90
C VAL A 64 8.27 -15.46 -14.51
N TRP A 65 7.54 -14.50 -13.96
CA TRP A 65 8.09 -13.27 -13.40
C TRP A 65 8.70 -13.50 -12.02
N HIS A 66 9.82 -12.86 -11.70
CA HIS A 66 10.34 -12.90 -10.34
C HIS A 66 9.55 -11.96 -9.43
N ARG A 67 9.27 -12.42 -8.20
CA ARG A 67 8.58 -11.62 -7.18
C ARG A 67 9.26 -10.27 -6.90
N ARG A 68 10.59 -10.21 -7.03
CA ARG A 68 11.37 -8.96 -6.84
C ARG A 68 11.10 -7.91 -7.92
N ASP A 69 10.62 -8.35 -9.08
CA ASP A 69 10.31 -7.47 -10.20
C ASP A 69 8.87 -6.95 -10.13
N GLU A 70 8.06 -7.49 -9.20
CA GLU A 70 6.70 -7.02 -8.97
C GLU A 70 6.69 -5.55 -8.51
N PRO A 71 5.62 -4.81 -8.84
CA PRO A 71 5.43 -3.46 -8.35
C PRO A 71 5.49 -3.35 -6.81
N ALA A 72 5.83 -2.16 -6.32
CA ALA A 72 5.70 -1.83 -4.90
C ALA A 72 4.22 -1.69 -4.52
N TRP A 73 3.52 -2.82 -4.37
CA TRP A 73 2.06 -2.90 -4.18
C TRP A 73 1.53 -2.14 -2.95
N HIS A 74 2.38 -1.78 -2.00
CA HIS A 74 1.98 -0.95 -0.87
C HIS A 74 1.77 0.53 -1.24
N ASP A 75 2.34 1.00 -2.35
CA ASP A 75 2.21 2.39 -2.82
C ASP A 75 0.89 2.59 -3.62
N PRO A 76 -0.02 3.46 -3.16
CA PRO A 76 -1.26 3.79 -3.87
C PRO A 76 -1.04 4.28 -5.29
N ASN A 77 0.05 5.02 -5.54
CA ASN A 77 0.36 5.55 -6.88
C ASN A 77 0.70 4.43 -7.85
N VAL A 78 1.34 3.37 -7.35
CA VAL A 78 1.59 2.16 -8.13
C VAL A 78 0.27 1.50 -8.50
N LEU A 79 -0.64 1.31 -7.55
CA LEU A 79 -1.96 0.71 -7.81
C LEU A 79 -2.76 1.52 -8.83
N MET A 80 -2.86 2.84 -8.65
CA MET A 80 -3.53 3.73 -9.60
C MET A 80 -2.93 3.64 -11.00
N ARG A 81 -1.60 3.62 -11.10
CA ARG A 81 -0.88 3.55 -12.38
C ARG A 81 -1.13 2.23 -13.10
N VAL A 82 -1.02 1.08 -12.41
CA VAL A 82 -1.21 -0.23 -13.06
C VAL A 82 -2.67 -0.49 -13.43
N CYS A 83 -3.64 -0.02 -12.62
CA CYS A 83 -5.06 -0.05 -12.96
C CYS A 83 -5.38 0.84 -14.17
N GLY A 84 -4.81 2.04 -14.23
CA GLY A 84 -4.96 2.93 -15.39
C GLY A 84 -4.34 2.35 -16.66
N ASN A 85 -3.19 1.67 -16.54
CA ASN A 85 -2.51 1.02 -17.67
C ASN A 85 -3.35 -0.07 -18.35
N VAL A 86 -4.22 -0.74 -17.61
CA VAL A 86 -5.15 -1.75 -18.14
C VAL A 86 -6.54 -1.18 -18.41
N GLY A 87 -6.74 0.14 -18.34
CA GLY A 87 -8.03 0.77 -18.59
C GLY A 87 -9.14 0.30 -17.64
N CYS A 88 -8.82 0.13 -16.35
CA CYS A 88 -9.77 -0.32 -15.35
C CYS A 88 -10.96 0.64 -15.22
N SER A 89 -12.20 0.14 -15.35
CA SER A 89 -13.42 0.96 -15.36
C SER A 89 -13.68 1.72 -14.05
N ILE A 90 -13.13 1.26 -12.93
CA ILE A 90 -13.31 1.86 -11.60
C ILE A 90 -12.15 2.79 -11.21
N GLN A 91 -11.37 3.30 -12.18
CA GLN A 91 -10.20 4.14 -11.91
C GLN A 91 -10.54 5.40 -11.09
N VAL A 92 -11.71 6.00 -11.32
CA VAL A 92 -12.16 7.18 -10.57
C VAL A 92 -12.39 6.83 -9.09
N GLN A 93 -13.05 5.70 -8.82
CA GLN A 93 -13.32 5.22 -7.47
C GLN A 93 -12.04 4.84 -6.73
N ILE A 94 -11.07 4.24 -7.43
CA ILE A 94 -9.74 3.99 -6.87
C ILE A 94 -9.08 5.31 -6.45
N GLY A 95 -9.14 6.34 -7.31
CA GLY A 95 -8.62 7.68 -6.96
C GLY A 95 -9.33 8.31 -5.76
N GLN A 96 -10.66 8.14 -5.67
CA GLN A 96 -11.45 8.61 -4.53
C GLN A 96 -11.08 7.89 -3.23
N ALA A 97 -10.84 6.57 -3.26
CA ALA A 97 -10.43 5.80 -2.09
C ALA A 97 -9.10 6.29 -1.49
N PHE A 98 -8.21 6.87 -2.31
CA PHE A 98 -6.92 7.44 -1.89
C PHE A 98 -6.91 8.97 -1.74
N SER A 99 -8.07 9.62 -1.82
CA SER A 99 -8.18 11.08 -1.72
C SER A 99 -8.12 11.61 -0.29
N LEU A 100 -8.41 10.77 0.70
CA LEU A 100 -8.48 11.13 2.12
C LEU A 100 -7.22 10.67 2.85
N SER A 101 -6.22 11.57 2.93
CA SER A 101 -4.92 11.29 3.56
C SER A 101 -4.18 10.09 2.95
N GLN A 102 -2.85 10.13 2.94
CA GLN A 102 -2.04 9.04 2.38
C GLN A 102 -0.79 8.79 3.24
N ASN A 103 -0.77 9.33 4.45
CA ASN A 103 0.45 9.35 5.24
C ASN A 103 0.80 7.93 5.66
N VAL A 104 -0.18 7.09 6.04
CA VAL A 104 0.07 5.67 6.35
C VAL A 104 0.81 4.95 5.22
N PHE A 105 0.38 5.12 3.97
CA PHE A 105 0.95 4.39 2.84
C PHE A 105 2.39 4.84 2.49
N LYS A 106 2.75 6.06 2.88
CA LYS A 106 4.11 6.62 2.70
C LYS A 106 5.01 6.36 3.90
N ASP A 107 4.45 6.40 5.10
CA ASP A 107 5.19 6.38 6.36
C ASP A 107 5.38 4.97 6.90
N LEU A 108 4.36 4.10 6.82
CA LEU A 108 4.42 2.72 7.30
C LEU A 108 5.60 1.91 6.71
N PRO A 109 5.96 2.04 5.40
CA PRO A 109 7.17 1.41 4.86
C PRO A 109 8.45 1.78 5.61
N VAL A 110 8.56 3.03 6.08
CA VAL A 110 9.75 3.51 6.83
C VAL A 110 9.85 2.83 8.19
N PHE A 111 8.72 2.69 8.91
CA PHE A 111 8.70 1.98 10.20
C PHE A 111 8.93 0.48 10.04
N ARG A 112 8.34 -0.14 9.01
CA ARG A 112 8.64 -1.54 8.67
C ARG A 112 10.13 -1.73 8.39
N ASN A 113 10.75 -0.82 7.64
CA ASN A 113 12.17 -0.87 7.33
C ASN A 113 13.02 -0.75 8.60
N PHE A 114 12.67 0.17 9.51
CA PHE A 114 13.29 0.25 10.83
C PHE A 114 13.16 -1.06 11.61
N PHE A 115 11.97 -1.67 11.69
CA PHE A 115 11.82 -2.90 12.47
C PHE A 115 12.55 -4.11 11.87
N ALA A 116 12.75 -4.12 10.55
CA ALA A 116 13.50 -5.15 9.84
C ALA A 116 15.02 -5.02 10.03
N HIS A 117 15.58 -3.81 10.06
CA HIS A 117 17.03 -3.59 10.06
C HIS A 117 17.59 -3.04 11.38
N ARG A 118 16.81 -2.21 12.09
CA ARG A 118 17.11 -1.64 13.42
C ARG A 118 18.47 -0.94 13.52
N ASN A 119 18.89 -0.26 12.46
CA ASN A 119 20.14 0.51 12.45
C ASN A 119 19.89 2.01 12.66
N GLY A 120 20.97 2.78 12.82
CA GLY A 120 20.90 4.23 13.06
C GLY A 120 20.17 4.99 11.95
N ASP A 121 20.43 4.67 10.69
CA ASP A 121 19.85 5.35 9.53
C ASP A 121 18.33 5.14 9.42
N THR A 122 17.87 3.89 9.60
CA THR A 122 16.44 3.57 9.56
C THR A 122 15.71 4.13 10.79
N SER A 123 16.38 4.20 11.94
CA SER A 123 15.85 4.87 13.13
C SER A 123 15.67 6.38 12.89
N LEU A 124 16.69 7.04 12.33
CA LEU A 124 16.64 8.45 11.98
C LEU A 124 15.54 8.74 10.95
N ALA A 125 15.42 7.90 9.91
CA ALA A 125 14.36 8.03 8.91
C ALA A 125 12.96 7.95 9.54
N ALA A 126 12.73 6.99 10.44
CA ALA A 126 11.46 6.86 11.15
C ALA A 126 11.19 8.04 12.10
N ARG A 127 12.22 8.55 12.79
CA ARG A 127 12.10 9.72 13.68
C ARG A 127 11.81 11.01 12.92
N ASN A 128 12.33 11.15 11.70
CA ASN A 128 12.06 12.30 10.83
C ASN A 128 10.59 12.38 10.36
N ILE A 129 9.79 11.34 10.59
CA ILE A 129 8.34 11.35 10.34
C ILE A 129 7.57 12.03 11.47
N ALA A 130 8.09 12.07 12.70
CA ALA A 130 7.39 12.60 13.88
C ALA A 130 6.74 13.99 13.67
N PRO A 131 7.41 14.97 13.03
CA PRO A 131 6.81 16.29 12.79
C PRO A 131 5.53 16.27 11.96
N ARG A 132 5.34 15.27 11.08
CA ARG A 132 4.11 15.11 10.27
C ARG A 132 2.88 14.82 11.13
N TYR A 133 3.11 14.29 12.33
CA TYR A 133 2.07 13.96 13.32
C TYR A 133 2.08 14.96 14.49
N ALA A 134 2.80 16.08 14.36
CA ALA A 134 3.04 17.03 15.45
C ALA A 134 3.60 16.38 16.72
N LEU A 135 4.41 15.32 16.55
CA LEU A 135 5.08 14.61 17.63
C LEU A 135 6.57 15.01 17.74
N PRO A 136 7.18 14.93 18.94
CA PRO A 136 8.60 15.21 19.11
C PRO A 136 9.51 14.20 18.39
N SER A 137 10.49 14.67 17.61
CA SER A 137 11.47 13.81 16.92
C SER A 137 12.44 13.07 17.84
N GLN A 138 12.39 13.32 19.16
CA GLN A 138 13.19 12.61 20.16
C GLN A 138 12.60 11.25 20.55
N LEU A 139 11.32 11.01 20.23
CA LEU A 139 10.68 9.72 20.45
C LEU A 139 11.40 8.63 19.64
N THR A 140 11.53 7.45 20.24
CA THR A 140 11.92 6.25 19.51
C THR A 140 10.84 5.88 18.48
N PRO A 141 11.16 5.14 17.41
CA PRO A 141 10.15 4.73 16.44
C PRO A 141 8.99 3.93 17.04
N THR A 142 9.21 3.20 18.13
CA THR A 142 8.13 2.48 18.83
C THR A 142 7.23 3.44 19.61
N GLU A 143 7.82 4.39 20.35
CA GLU A 143 7.06 5.41 21.09
C GLU A 143 6.24 6.29 20.15
N LEU A 144 6.79 6.66 18.99
CA LEU A 144 6.08 7.43 17.98
C LEU A 144 4.79 6.74 17.53
N LEU A 145 4.86 5.44 17.20
CA LEU A 145 3.70 4.66 16.75
C LEU A 145 2.64 4.47 17.85
N LEU A 146 3.05 4.52 19.12
CA LEU A 146 2.16 4.40 20.28
C LEU A 146 1.68 5.76 20.80
N SER A 147 2.20 6.86 20.27
CA SER A 147 1.84 8.21 20.68
C SER A 147 0.55 8.65 20.01
N VAL A 148 -0.18 9.54 20.70
CA VAL A 148 -1.39 10.18 20.20
C VAL A 148 -1.02 11.59 19.76
N SER A 149 -1.28 11.91 18.50
CA SER A 149 -1.07 13.25 17.95
C SER A 149 -2.02 14.26 18.61
N PRO A 150 -1.63 15.54 18.78
CA PRO A 150 -2.54 16.57 19.28
C PRO A 150 -3.86 16.62 18.49
N GLY A 151 -4.98 16.49 19.19
CA GLY A 151 -6.32 16.49 18.58
C GLY A 151 -6.81 15.13 18.04
N ALA A 152 -5.96 14.10 18.03
CA ALA A 152 -6.37 12.74 17.73
C ALA A 152 -6.88 12.02 18.99
N THR A 153 -7.70 10.99 18.79
CA THR A 153 -8.24 10.14 19.87
C THR A 153 -7.50 8.82 20.04
N GLU A 154 -6.68 8.44 19.05
CA GLU A 154 -6.01 7.14 18.99
C GLU A 154 -4.52 7.29 18.69
N ALA A 155 -3.75 6.24 18.98
CA ALA A 155 -2.34 6.19 18.65
C ALA A 155 -2.14 6.14 17.13
N VAL A 156 -1.02 6.69 16.64
CA VAL A 156 -0.67 6.74 15.20
C VAL A 156 -0.86 5.39 14.51
N LEU A 157 -0.43 4.29 15.14
CA LEU A 157 -0.57 2.96 14.55
C LEU A 157 -2.03 2.51 14.39
N LEU A 158 -2.91 2.86 15.33
CA LEU A 158 -4.32 2.49 15.26
C LEU A 158 -5.04 3.32 14.20
N ASP A 159 -4.77 4.62 14.15
CA ASP A 159 -5.27 5.52 13.12
C ASP A 159 -4.90 5.01 11.71
N TRP A 160 -3.65 4.60 11.53
CA TRP A 160 -3.18 3.99 10.28
C TRP A 160 -3.91 2.70 9.90
N LEU A 161 -4.15 1.80 10.87
CA LEU A 161 -4.89 0.56 10.61
C LEU A 161 -6.34 0.85 10.22
N THR A 162 -6.95 1.85 10.87
CA THR A 162 -8.30 2.32 10.55
C THR A 162 -8.36 2.94 9.15
N GLU A 163 -7.38 3.78 8.78
CA GLU A 163 -7.28 4.36 7.43
C GLU A 163 -7.16 3.25 6.37
N MET A 164 -6.29 2.26 6.59
CA MET A 164 -6.13 1.12 5.68
C MET A 164 -7.41 0.29 5.52
N LEU A 165 -8.13 0.04 6.62
CA LEU A 165 -9.41 -0.68 6.60
C LEU A 165 -10.45 0.11 5.79
N ILE A 166 -10.62 1.39 6.08
CA ILE A 166 -11.56 2.27 5.38
C ILE A 166 -11.24 2.30 3.88
N THR A 167 -9.98 2.51 3.51
CA THR A 167 -9.56 2.50 2.10
C THR A 167 -9.86 1.18 1.41
N ALA A 168 -9.58 0.04 2.06
CA ALA A 168 -9.89 -1.28 1.51
C ALA A 168 -11.41 -1.46 1.28
N GLU A 169 -12.25 -1.03 2.23
CA GLU A 169 -13.70 -1.07 2.06
C GLU A 169 -14.18 -0.19 0.89
N PHE A 170 -13.65 1.03 0.76
CA PHE A 170 -13.99 1.91 -0.35
C PHE A 170 -13.63 1.30 -1.70
N LEU A 171 -12.48 0.63 -1.79
CA LEU A 171 -12.05 -0.07 -3.01
C LEU A 171 -12.97 -1.23 -3.36
N CYS A 172 -13.46 -1.99 -2.38
CA CYS A 172 -14.38 -3.11 -2.61
C CYS A 172 -15.82 -2.66 -2.94
N LYS A 173 -16.23 -1.47 -2.49
CA LYS A 173 -17.54 -0.85 -2.76
C LYS A 173 -17.66 -0.15 -4.12
N ALA A 174 -16.53 0.01 -4.83
CA ALA A 174 -16.37 0.80 -6.06
C ALA A 174 -17.29 0.39 -7.22
#